data_AF-A0A858RR15-F1
#
_entry.id   AF-A0A858RR15-F1
#
_cell.length_a   1.000
_cell.length_b   1.000
_cell.length_c   1.000
_cell.angle_alpha   90.00
_cell.angle_beta   90.00
_cell.angle_gamma   90.00
#
_symmetry.space_group_name_H-M   'P 1'
#
loop_
_entity.id
_entity.type
_entity.pdbx_description
1 polymer ?
#
loop_
_entity_poly.entity_id
_entity_poly.type
_entity_poly.pdbx_seq_one_letter_code
_entity_poly.pdbx_strand_id
1 'polypeptide(L)'
;MPRIFLLLLLAFFPTLLHAHQIAEITMSLDLKGEKIEGVVQADAAYMLEEFRGDEDEEAKDLAWLRGQGPDGWAKIEAEAITYWRDCFTLLADGTPIPWTMEIPAFHETAPAFLSEGEPEELPMLDVAVHAQLPPGAKHLDIRWKEPFGVVLVVLTGTGPDAGTKPIMSGEQMTIAERSATEEDLKPKPLSIPDWIKVGFQHILPDGLDHILFVLGLFLLVPKWKPLLGQTLAFTVAHSISLAAATLGWVNLPAQPVEILIAASIAWVGIENLCVKELGKGRLLLVGLFGFIHGLSFASALAGILPKDQPEKLPGALLGFNIGVELGQVALLAIAFACFAWLGDRFVWVKRIGSVLVGLAGLTLLIERASGIDFIPFF
;
A
#
# COMPACT_ATOMS: atom_id res chain seq x y z
N MET A 1 -13.43 35.58 -12.33
CA MET A 1 -13.89 34.48 -11.46
C MET A 1 -13.69 33.04 -11.99
N PRO A 2 -13.64 32.71 -13.29
CA PRO A 2 -13.45 31.30 -13.72
C PRO A 2 -12.02 30.76 -13.47
N ARG A 3 -11.03 31.66 -13.29
CA ARG A 3 -9.63 31.28 -13.00
C ARG A 3 -9.41 30.72 -11.59
N ILE A 4 -10.12 31.24 -10.59
CA ILE A 4 -10.05 30.73 -9.20
C ILE A 4 -10.71 29.35 -9.10
N PHE A 5 -11.77 29.12 -9.89
CA PHE A 5 -12.47 27.85 -9.97
C PHE A 5 -11.59 26.75 -10.60
N LEU A 6 -10.85 27.07 -11.67
CA LEU A 6 -9.88 26.15 -12.28
C LEU A 6 -8.67 25.89 -11.36
N LEU A 7 -8.20 26.91 -10.64
CA LEU A 7 -7.09 26.78 -9.68
C LEU A 7 -7.46 25.94 -8.45
N LEU A 8 -8.70 26.03 -7.95
CA LEU A 8 -9.17 25.14 -6.88
C LEU A 8 -9.37 23.71 -7.37
N LEU A 9 -9.83 23.50 -8.61
CA LEU A 9 -9.95 22.16 -9.20
C LEU A 9 -8.60 21.49 -9.43
N LEU A 10 -7.58 22.26 -9.82
CA LEU A 10 -6.19 21.81 -9.99
C LEU A 10 -5.45 21.65 -8.65
N ALA A 11 -5.90 22.34 -7.59
CA ALA A 11 -5.36 22.17 -6.23
C ALA A 11 -5.91 20.92 -5.49
N PHE A 12 -6.90 20.24 -6.08
CA PHE A 12 -7.46 18.98 -5.59
C PHE A 12 -6.93 17.73 -6.31
N PHE A 13 -6.02 17.91 -7.27
CA PHE A 13 -5.16 16.84 -7.77
C PHE A 13 -3.82 16.96 -7.07
N PRO A 14 -3.64 16.40 -5.87
CA PRO A 14 -2.29 16.08 -5.45
C PRO A 14 -1.76 15.04 -6.44
N THR A 15 -0.57 15.31 -6.95
CA THR A 15 0.43 14.32 -7.36
C THR A 15 0.44 13.16 -6.36
N LEU A 16 0.57 11.92 -6.87
CA LEU A 16 1.08 10.67 -6.25
C LEU A 16 0.29 9.50 -6.90
N LEU A 17 0.93 8.74 -7.80
CA LEU A 17 1.44 7.35 -7.60
C LEU A 17 0.49 6.34 -8.28
N HIS A 18 0.88 5.27 -8.99
CA HIS A 18 2.03 4.78 -9.79
C HIS A 18 1.80 3.24 -9.93
N ALA A 19 1.64 2.69 -11.14
CA ALA A 19 1.45 1.25 -11.36
C ALA A 19 2.79 0.48 -11.52
N HIS A 20 2.79 -0.79 -11.11
CA HIS A 20 3.95 -1.68 -10.88
C HIS A 20 4.96 -1.24 -9.82
N GLN A 21 4.45 -0.71 -8.71
CA GLN A 21 5.26 -0.41 -7.56
C GLN A 21 5.45 -1.64 -6.66
N ILE A 22 6.69 -1.94 -6.27
CA ILE A 22 6.92 -2.74 -5.06
C ILE A 22 6.35 -1.94 -3.90
N ALA A 23 5.13 -2.24 -3.50
CA ALA A 23 4.46 -1.52 -2.42
C ALA A 23 5.12 -1.82 -1.05
N GLU A 24 5.69 -3.02 -0.92
CA GLU A 24 6.34 -3.45 0.31
C GLU A 24 7.59 -4.31 0.05
N ILE A 25 8.59 -4.13 0.90
CA ILE A 25 9.73 -5.05 1.04
C ILE A 25 9.64 -5.68 2.42
N THR A 26 9.71 -7.00 2.47
CA THR A 26 9.67 -7.74 3.75
C THR A 26 11.08 -8.07 4.22
N MET A 27 11.36 -7.78 5.49
CA MET A 27 12.61 -8.13 6.15
C MET A 27 12.35 -8.90 7.44
N SER A 28 12.92 -10.08 7.58
CA SER A 28 13.03 -10.78 8.86
C SER A 28 14.29 -10.34 9.59
N LEU A 29 14.19 -10.06 10.89
CA LEU A 29 15.33 -9.81 11.77
C LEU A 29 15.26 -10.66 13.03
N ASP A 30 16.41 -11.25 13.36
CA ASP A 30 16.65 -12.03 14.56
C ASP A 30 17.83 -11.45 15.35
N LEU A 31 17.69 -11.41 16.68
CA LEU A 31 18.74 -10.99 17.60
C LEU A 31 19.21 -12.20 18.42
N LYS A 32 20.43 -12.65 18.13
CA LYS A 32 21.12 -13.71 18.87
C LYS A 32 22.16 -13.08 19.80
N GLY A 33 21.70 -12.61 20.95
CA GLY A 33 22.52 -11.87 21.91
C GLY A 33 22.90 -10.49 21.36
N GLU A 34 24.15 -10.31 20.93
CA GLU A 34 24.62 -9.07 20.30
C GLU A 34 24.71 -9.17 18.77
N LYS A 35 24.49 -10.36 18.19
CA LYS A 35 24.51 -10.55 16.75
C LYS A 35 23.11 -10.29 16.19
N ILE A 36 23.04 -9.46 15.14
CA ILE A 36 21.82 -9.21 14.37
C ILE A 36 21.97 -9.97 13.05
N GLU A 37 21.00 -10.83 12.77
CA GLU A 37 20.89 -11.57 11.50
C GLU A 37 19.53 -11.25 10.89
N GLY A 38 19.50 -10.92 9.60
CA GLY A 38 18.27 -10.68 8.89
C GLY A 38 18.29 -11.24 7.48
N VAL A 39 17.09 -11.44 6.95
CA VAL A 39 16.87 -11.79 5.55
C VAL A 39 15.81 -10.86 5.00
N VAL A 40 16.15 -10.18 3.93
CA VAL A 40 15.22 -9.37 3.15
C VAL A 40 14.82 -10.19 1.94
N GLN A 41 13.52 -10.28 1.65
CA GLN A 41 13.06 -10.75 0.35
C GLN A 41 12.90 -9.55 -0.57
N ALA A 42 13.73 -9.47 -1.61
CA ALA A 42 13.75 -8.37 -2.55
C ALA A 42 13.62 -8.89 -3.98
N ASP A 43 12.89 -8.15 -4.81
CA ASP A 43 12.88 -8.37 -6.25
C ASP A 43 14.22 -7.94 -6.85
N ALA A 44 14.85 -8.84 -7.62
CA ALA A 44 16.15 -8.59 -8.22
C ALA A 44 16.16 -7.44 -9.23
N ALA A 45 15.08 -7.26 -10.00
CA ALA A 45 14.99 -6.18 -10.97
C ALA A 45 14.85 -4.84 -10.27
N TYR A 46 14.04 -4.77 -9.20
CA TYR A 46 13.92 -3.55 -8.39
C TYR A 46 15.25 -3.14 -7.73
N MET A 47 16.22 -4.04 -7.60
CA MET A 47 17.56 -3.66 -7.13
C MET A 47 18.39 -2.91 -8.16
N LEU A 48 17.93 -2.73 -9.39
CA LEU A 48 18.61 -1.92 -10.41
C LEU A 48 17.93 -0.56 -10.54
N GLU A 49 18.71 0.52 -10.55
CA GLU A 49 18.19 1.89 -10.62
C GLU A 49 17.31 2.11 -11.86
N GLU A 50 17.67 1.49 -12.98
CA GLU A 50 16.95 1.57 -14.25
C GLU A 50 15.55 0.92 -14.24
N PHE A 51 15.23 0.12 -13.23
CA PHE A 51 13.91 -0.51 -13.08
C PHE A 51 13.16 -0.03 -11.82
N ARG A 52 13.70 0.94 -11.07
CA ARG A 52 13.06 1.45 -9.86
C ARG A 52 12.14 2.62 -10.19
N GLY A 53 10.87 2.46 -9.86
CA GLY A 53 9.88 3.52 -10.04
C GLY A 53 9.62 3.87 -11.50
N ASP A 54 10.03 3.00 -12.43
CA ASP A 54 9.63 3.06 -13.83
C ASP A 54 8.32 2.28 -13.99
N GLU A 55 7.22 3.01 -14.15
CA GLU A 55 5.85 2.47 -14.22
C GLU A 55 5.59 1.71 -15.53
N ASP A 56 6.29 2.10 -16.60
CA ASP A 56 6.12 1.55 -17.96
C ASP A 56 6.92 0.25 -18.18
N GLU A 57 7.76 -0.15 -17.22
CA GLU A 57 8.66 -1.29 -17.37
C GLU A 57 7.93 -2.62 -17.10
N GLU A 58 7.95 -3.53 -18.08
CA GLU A 58 7.43 -4.87 -17.89
C GLU A 58 8.14 -5.59 -16.73
N ALA A 59 7.35 -6.13 -15.80
CA ALA A 59 7.83 -6.94 -14.68
C ALA A 59 8.81 -8.01 -15.15
N LYS A 60 9.98 -8.06 -14.51
CA LYS A 60 10.96 -9.10 -14.82
C LYS A 60 10.55 -10.40 -14.16
N ASP A 61 10.91 -11.49 -14.80
CA ASP A 61 10.65 -12.84 -14.35
C ASP A 61 11.96 -13.56 -13.99
N LEU A 62 11.83 -14.78 -13.49
CA LEU A 62 12.94 -15.62 -13.12
C LEU A 62 13.80 -15.98 -14.34
N ALA A 63 13.18 -16.09 -15.53
CA ALA A 63 13.91 -16.30 -16.79
C ALA A 63 14.84 -15.13 -17.11
N TRP A 64 14.40 -13.89 -16.91
CA TRP A 64 15.21 -12.69 -17.04
C TRP A 64 16.41 -12.71 -16.08
N LEU A 65 16.20 -13.05 -14.80
CA LEU A 65 17.27 -13.12 -13.81
C LEU A 65 18.30 -14.19 -14.19
N ARG A 66 17.86 -15.37 -14.63
CA ARG A 66 18.73 -16.44 -15.14
C ARG A 66 19.54 -15.97 -16.36
N GLY A 67 18.93 -15.16 -17.22
CA GLY A 67 19.55 -14.61 -18.43
C GLY A 67 20.64 -13.56 -18.19
N GLN A 68 20.70 -12.94 -17.00
CA GLN A 68 21.71 -11.93 -16.65
C GLN A 68 23.15 -12.48 -16.63
N GLY A 69 23.31 -13.75 -16.24
CA GLY A 69 24.61 -14.37 -16.04
C GLY A 69 25.47 -13.71 -14.95
N PRO A 70 26.70 -14.21 -14.73
CA PRO A 70 27.53 -13.78 -13.59
C PRO A 70 27.82 -12.28 -13.54
N ASP A 71 28.07 -11.64 -14.68
CA ASP A 71 28.36 -10.20 -14.74
C ASP A 71 27.11 -9.36 -14.41
N GLY A 72 25.93 -9.79 -14.88
CA GLY A 72 24.67 -9.12 -14.55
C GLY A 72 24.26 -9.31 -13.08
N TRP A 73 24.48 -10.50 -12.51
CA TRP A 73 24.27 -10.76 -11.09
C TRP A 73 25.17 -9.89 -10.21
N ALA A 74 26.45 -9.73 -10.60
CA ALA A 74 27.38 -8.85 -9.90
C ALA A 74 26.93 -7.36 -9.97
N LYS A 75 26.35 -6.92 -11.09
CA LYS A 75 25.73 -5.58 -11.21
C LYS A 75 24.56 -5.45 -10.24
N ILE A 76 23.62 -6.41 -10.26
CA ILE A 76 22.45 -6.42 -9.38
C ILE A 76 22.88 -6.35 -7.91
N GLU A 77 23.86 -7.15 -7.50
CA GLU A 77 24.35 -7.12 -6.12
C GLU A 77 24.96 -5.78 -5.73
N ALA A 78 25.79 -5.19 -6.60
CA ALA A 78 26.42 -3.90 -6.34
C ALA A 78 25.39 -2.76 -6.19
N GLU A 79 24.37 -2.76 -7.05
CA GLU A 79 23.30 -1.76 -7.01
C GLU A 79 22.33 -1.99 -5.84
N ALA A 80 22.03 -3.24 -5.50
CA ALA A 80 21.29 -3.59 -4.29
C ALA A 80 21.99 -3.02 -3.05
N ILE A 81 23.31 -3.26 -2.92
CA ILE A 81 24.09 -2.75 -1.79
C ILE A 81 24.04 -1.23 -1.70
N THR A 82 24.12 -0.54 -2.84
CA THR A 82 24.04 0.92 -2.91
C THR A 82 22.67 1.40 -2.45
N TYR A 83 21.60 0.84 -3.01
CA TYR A 83 20.23 1.19 -2.65
C TYR A 83 19.93 1.01 -1.17
N TRP A 84 20.30 -0.14 -0.59
CA TRP A 84 20.08 -0.41 0.82
C TRP A 84 20.89 0.53 1.71
N ARG A 85 22.12 0.89 1.33
CA ARG A 85 22.90 1.89 2.08
C ARG A 85 22.25 3.27 2.10
N ASP A 86 21.59 3.65 1.01
CA ASP A 86 20.92 4.95 0.91
C ASP A 86 19.58 4.97 1.65
N CYS A 87 18.86 3.84 1.65
CA CYS A 87 17.49 3.77 2.19
C CYS A 87 17.41 3.26 3.63
N PHE A 88 18.36 2.42 4.07
CA PHE A 88 18.28 1.67 5.32
C PHE A 88 19.40 2.03 6.29
N THR A 89 19.02 2.38 7.52
CA THR A 89 19.97 2.60 8.62
C THR A 89 19.55 1.83 9.86
N LEU A 90 20.47 1.04 10.41
CA LEU A 90 20.33 0.46 11.75
C LEU A 90 20.88 1.43 12.79
N LEU A 91 20.15 1.63 13.88
CA LEU A 91 20.57 2.47 14.99
C LEU A 91 20.52 1.71 16.30
N ALA A 92 21.58 1.83 17.10
CA ALA A 92 21.61 1.39 18.49
C ALA A 92 21.53 2.61 19.40
N ASP A 93 20.50 2.70 20.24
CA ASP A 93 20.23 3.86 21.11
C ASP A 93 20.28 5.20 20.36
N GLY A 94 19.68 5.25 19.18
CA GLY A 94 19.68 6.44 18.30
C GLY A 94 21.00 6.73 17.59
N THR A 95 22.04 5.90 17.75
CA THR A 95 23.33 6.04 17.06
C THR A 95 23.44 5.03 15.91
N PRO A 96 23.72 5.45 14.67
CA PRO A 96 23.91 4.52 13.55
C PRO A 96 25.00 3.49 13.83
N ILE A 97 24.72 2.22 13.51
CA ILE A 97 25.68 1.11 13.64
C ILE A 97 26.04 0.54 12.27
N PRO A 98 27.27 0.03 12.09
CA PRO A 98 27.66 -0.61 10.85
C PRO A 98 26.91 -1.91 10.65
N TRP A 99 26.58 -2.19 9.40
CA TRP A 99 25.98 -3.44 8.95
C TRP A 99 26.57 -3.85 7.61
N THR A 100 26.47 -5.13 7.29
CA THR A 100 26.91 -5.72 6.03
C THR A 100 25.74 -6.46 5.39
N MET A 101 25.76 -6.56 4.07
CA MET A 101 24.82 -7.40 3.35
C MET A 101 25.49 -8.17 2.23
N GLU A 102 24.86 -9.26 1.85
CA GLU A 102 25.26 -10.13 0.75
C GLU A 102 24.02 -10.79 0.14
N ILE A 103 24.14 -11.22 -1.11
CA ILE A 103 23.12 -12.03 -1.78
C ILE A 103 23.70 -13.44 -1.94
N PRO A 104 23.50 -14.36 -0.98
CA PRO A 104 24.22 -15.65 -0.94
C PRO A 104 24.10 -16.44 -2.24
N ALA A 105 22.91 -16.39 -2.86
CA ALA A 105 22.62 -17.08 -4.11
C ALA A 105 23.63 -16.73 -5.23
N PHE A 106 24.14 -15.51 -5.30
CA PHE A 106 25.09 -15.11 -6.35
C PHE A 106 26.53 -15.61 -6.12
N HIS A 107 26.85 -16.06 -4.91
CA HIS A 107 28.18 -16.58 -4.56
C HIS A 107 28.24 -18.11 -4.60
N GLU A 108 27.11 -18.77 -4.82
CA GLU A 108 27.04 -20.21 -4.98
C GLU A 108 27.58 -20.64 -6.34
N THR A 109 28.25 -21.80 -6.39
CA THR A 109 28.76 -22.36 -7.66
C THR A 109 27.62 -22.76 -8.60
N ALA A 110 26.45 -23.10 -8.04
CA ALA A 110 25.23 -23.40 -8.77
C ALA A 110 24.04 -22.81 -8.00
N PRO A 111 23.72 -21.52 -8.22
CA PRO A 111 22.61 -20.86 -7.55
C PRO A 111 21.29 -21.60 -7.74
N ALA A 112 20.53 -21.80 -6.66
CA ALA A 112 19.26 -22.55 -6.71
C ALA A 112 18.28 -22.02 -7.77
N PHE A 113 18.22 -20.69 -7.94
CA PHE A 113 17.34 -20.04 -8.94
C PHE A 113 17.64 -20.45 -10.38
N LEU A 114 18.79 -21.07 -10.69
CA LEU A 114 19.08 -21.60 -12.03
C LEU A 114 18.33 -22.90 -12.34
N SER A 115 17.97 -23.68 -11.33
CA SER A 115 17.38 -25.02 -11.48
C SER A 115 16.00 -25.17 -10.85
N GLU A 116 15.62 -24.25 -9.96
CA GLU A 116 14.36 -24.26 -9.21
C GLU A 116 13.48 -23.05 -9.59
N GLY A 117 12.16 -23.22 -9.53
CA GLY A 117 11.15 -22.20 -9.88
C GLY A 117 10.74 -22.19 -11.36
N GLU A 118 9.46 -21.91 -11.62
CA GLU A 118 8.96 -21.74 -12.99
C GLU A 118 9.53 -20.46 -13.62
N PRO A 119 9.83 -20.44 -14.95
CA PRO A 119 10.44 -19.29 -15.61
C PRO A 119 9.68 -17.97 -15.43
N GLU A 120 8.36 -18.02 -15.33
CA GLU A 120 7.46 -16.87 -15.21
C GLU A 120 7.28 -16.37 -13.77
N GLU A 121 7.92 -17.00 -12.77
CA GLU A 121 7.89 -16.53 -11.38
C GLU A 121 8.64 -15.21 -11.20
N LEU A 122 8.32 -14.46 -10.14
CA LEU A 122 9.05 -13.24 -9.80
C LEU A 122 10.51 -13.56 -9.42
N PRO A 123 11.48 -12.72 -9.80
CA PRO A 123 12.90 -12.92 -9.54
C PRO A 123 13.25 -12.52 -8.10
N MET A 124 12.65 -13.19 -7.13
CA MET A 124 12.87 -12.91 -5.70
C MET A 124 14.23 -13.44 -5.23
N LEU A 125 14.96 -12.61 -4.50
CA LEU A 125 16.25 -12.93 -3.90
C LEU A 125 16.22 -12.69 -2.39
N ASP A 126 16.83 -13.62 -1.66
CA ASP A 126 17.14 -13.45 -0.25
C ASP A 126 18.43 -12.62 -0.12
N VAL A 127 18.30 -11.43 0.47
CA VAL A 127 19.43 -10.57 0.81
C VAL A 127 19.70 -10.72 2.30
N ALA A 128 20.84 -11.29 2.64
CA ALA A 128 21.26 -11.48 4.02
C ALA A 128 21.80 -10.16 4.59
N VAL A 129 21.37 -9.80 5.79
CA VAL A 129 21.82 -8.60 6.52
C VAL A 129 22.46 -9.03 7.84
N HIS A 130 23.64 -8.51 8.13
CA HIS A 130 24.38 -8.80 9.34
C HIS A 130 24.84 -7.52 10.02
N ALA A 131 24.65 -7.43 11.34
CA ALA A 131 25.16 -6.34 12.14
C ALA A 131 25.56 -6.81 13.54
N GLN A 132 26.35 -5.99 14.22
CA GLN A 132 26.72 -6.24 15.61
C GLN A 132 26.15 -5.11 16.48
N LEU A 133 25.32 -5.49 17.44
CA LEU A 133 24.79 -4.58 18.43
C LEU A 133 25.91 -4.19 19.43
N PRO A 134 26.15 -2.90 19.71
CA PRO A 134 27.13 -2.48 20.69
C PRO A 134 26.82 -3.04 22.10
N PRO A 135 27.86 -3.38 22.89
CA PRO A 135 27.66 -3.81 24.27
C PRO A 135 26.93 -2.75 25.10
N GLY A 136 25.90 -3.18 25.85
CA GLY A 136 25.04 -2.32 26.66
C GLY A 136 23.94 -1.55 25.90
N ALA A 137 23.86 -1.62 24.56
CA ALA A 137 22.87 -0.87 23.79
C ALA A 137 21.42 -1.29 24.11
N LYS A 138 20.52 -0.36 24.42
CA LYS A 138 19.16 -0.65 24.92
C LYS A 138 18.06 -0.69 23.88
N HIS A 139 18.23 -0.04 22.75
CA HIS A 139 17.24 0.02 21.69
C HIS A 139 17.91 -0.27 20.35
N LEU A 140 17.25 -1.04 19.51
CA LEU A 140 17.57 -1.20 18.10
C LEU A 140 16.43 -0.57 17.30
N ASP A 141 16.78 0.43 16.50
CA ASP A 141 15.85 1.09 15.59
C ASP A 141 16.26 0.84 14.15
N ILE A 142 15.26 0.86 13.27
CA ILE A 142 15.47 1.02 11.84
C ILE A 142 14.97 2.40 11.46
N ARG A 143 15.77 3.09 10.65
CA ARG A 143 15.32 4.22 9.86
C ARG A 143 15.24 3.78 8.40
N TRP A 144 14.09 4.04 7.81
CA TRP A 144 13.80 3.72 6.42
C TRP A 144 13.53 5.02 5.67
N LYS A 145 14.21 5.23 4.54
CA LYS A 145 14.09 6.43 3.73
C LYS A 145 14.16 6.06 2.26
N GLU A 146 13.05 5.57 1.76
CA GLU A 146 12.92 5.05 0.41
C GLU A 146 12.24 6.09 -0.51
N PRO A 147 12.82 6.42 -1.67
CA PRO A 147 12.39 7.55 -2.50
C PRO A 147 11.03 7.36 -3.19
N PHE A 148 10.57 6.13 -3.38
CA PHE A 148 9.34 5.81 -4.10
C PHE A 148 8.13 5.56 -3.18
N GLY A 149 8.33 5.48 -1.86
CA GLY A 149 7.25 5.26 -0.90
C GLY A 149 7.01 3.79 -0.57
N VAL A 150 7.96 2.92 -0.90
CA VAL A 150 7.91 1.49 -0.56
C VAL A 150 7.90 1.33 0.96
N VAL A 151 7.01 0.49 1.47
CA VAL A 151 6.91 0.20 2.91
C VAL A 151 7.91 -0.90 3.27
N LEU A 152 8.72 -0.70 4.30
CA LEU A 152 9.55 -1.78 4.84
C LEU A 152 8.78 -2.52 5.93
N VAL A 153 8.38 -3.76 5.68
CA VAL A 153 7.70 -4.62 6.65
C VAL A 153 8.73 -5.46 7.39
N VAL A 154 8.98 -5.12 8.65
CA VAL A 154 9.96 -5.83 9.49
C VAL A 154 9.27 -6.90 10.31
N LEU A 155 9.59 -8.16 10.05
CA LEU A 155 9.20 -9.32 10.83
C LEU A 155 10.21 -9.50 11.97
N THR A 156 9.75 -9.38 13.21
CA THR A 156 10.58 -9.61 14.41
C THR A 156 10.15 -10.91 15.09
N GLY A 157 11.11 -11.77 15.44
CA GLY A 157 10.86 -13.04 16.13
C GLY A 157 10.59 -14.25 15.20
N THR A 158 10.43 -15.43 15.78
CA THR A 158 10.14 -16.69 15.06
C THR A 158 8.88 -17.38 15.61
N GLY A 159 8.15 -18.09 14.75
CA GLY A 159 6.96 -18.86 15.13
C GLY A 159 5.66 -18.04 15.27
N PRO A 160 4.64 -18.55 15.99
CA PRO A 160 3.30 -17.94 16.09
C PRO A 160 3.27 -16.54 16.72
N ASP A 161 4.33 -16.19 17.44
CA ASP A 161 4.52 -14.90 18.11
C ASP A 161 5.32 -13.90 17.26
N ALA A 162 5.72 -14.28 16.03
CA ALA A 162 6.28 -13.35 15.08
C ALA A 162 5.25 -12.28 14.71
N GLY A 163 5.74 -11.13 14.28
CA GLY A 163 4.89 -9.98 14.07
C GLY A 163 5.62 -8.87 13.39
N THR A 164 4.81 -7.92 12.94
CA THR A 164 5.07 -7.20 11.70
C THR A 164 5.05 -5.72 12.01
N LYS A 165 6.17 -5.06 11.73
CA LYS A 165 6.37 -3.62 11.92
C LYS A 165 6.51 -2.97 10.55
N PRO A 166 5.42 -2.41 9.99
CA PRO A 166 5.53 -1.60 8.79
C PRO A 166 6.24 -0.28 9.14
N ILE A 167 7.28 0.05 8.40
CA ILE A 167 8.04 1.29 8.53
C ILE A 167 7.84 2.05 7.22
N MET A 168 7.10 3.16 7.29
CA MET A 168 6.87 4.00 6.12
C MET A 168 8.15 4.75 5.74
N SER A 169 8.27 5.16 4.48
CA SER A 169 9.41 5.97 4.06
C SER A 169 9.50 7.28 4.87
N GLY A 170 10.70 7.55 5.39
CA GLY A 170 11.00 8.69 6.26
C GLY A 170 10.75 8.43 7.75
N GLU A 171 10.18 7.28 8.12
CA GLU A 171 9.97 6.92 9.52
C GLU A 171 11.20 6.23 10.13
N GLN A 172 11.34 6.39 11.45
CA GLN A 172 12.24 5.61 12.29
C GLN A 172 11.39 4.86 13.31
N MET A 173 11.65 3.56 13.47
CA MET A 173 10.89 2.71 14.36
C MET A 173 11.82 1.82 15.19
N THR A 174 11.51 1.71 16.49
CA THR A 174 12.16 0.77 17.39
C THR A 174 11.70 -0.65 17.10
N ILE A 175 12.64 -1.50 16.68
CA ILE A 175 12.38 -2.89 16.35
C ILE A 175 12.67 -3.85 17.51
N ALA A 176 13.64 -3.55 18.38
CA ALA A 176 13.93 -4.35 19.58
C ALA A 176 14.46 -3.48 20.75
N GLU A 177 14.26 -3.90 22.00
CA GLU A 177 14.81 -3.25 23.21
C GLU A 177 15.61 -4.26 24.06
N ARG A 178 16.79 -3.96 24.60
CA ARG A 178 17.66 -4.88 25.39
C ARG A 178 17.28 -5.00 26.87
N SER A 179 16.32 -4.21 27.36
CA SER A 179 15.66 -4.53 28.66
C SER A 179 14.74 -5.75 28.55
N ALA A 180 14.67 -6.35 27.36
CA ALA A 180 13.82 -7.45 27.01
C ALA A 180 14.26 -8.78 27.61
N THR A 181 13.34 -9.44 28.30
CA THR A 181 13.31 -10.91 28.29
C THR A 181 13.02 -11.39 26.85
N GLU A 182 13.24 -12.66 26.50
CA GLU A 182 12.83 -13.23 25.19
C GLU A 182 11.36 -12.88 24.80
N GLU A 183 10.53 -12.52 25.78
CA GLU A 183 9.15 -12.11 25.66
C GLU A 183 8.94 -10.66 25.17
N ASP A 184 9.90 -9.77 25.39
CA ASP A 184 9.85 -8.35 24.99
C ASP A 184 10.49 -8.11 23.60
N LEU A 185 11.22 -9.11 23.07
CA LEU A 185 11.62 -9.20 21.67
C LEU A 185 10.46 -9.67 20.78
N LYS A 186 9.31 -10.03 21.37
CA LYS A 186 8.10 -10.36 20.63
C LYS A 186 7.44 -9.07 20.14
N PRO A 187 7.10 -8.97 18.86
CA PRO A 187 6.36 -7.84 18.31
C PRO A 187 5.07 -7.63 19.08
N LYS A 188 4.89 -6.40 19.54
CA LYS A 188 3.60 -5.99 20.10
C LYS A 188 2.61 -5.87 18.92
N PRO A 189 1.44 -6.52 18.98
CA PRO A 189 0.41 -6.33 17.97
C PRO A 189 0.06 -4.85 17.87
N LEU A 190 -0.20 -4.37 16.65
CA LEU A 190 -0.63 -2.99 16.42
C LEU A 190 -1.81 -2.64 17.33
N SER A 191 -1.71 -1.48 18.00
CA SER A 191 -2.77 -1.00 18.87
C SER A 191 -3.93 -0.47 18.04
N ILE A 192 -5.11 -0.30 18.66
CA ILE A 192 -6.28 0.26 17.96
C ILE A 192 -5.98 1.66 17.34
N PRO A 193 -5.30 2.60 18.03
CA PRO A 193 -4.86 3.86 17.42
C PRO A 193 -3.98 3.70 16.16
N ASP A 194 -3.08 2.72 16.15
CA ASP A 194 -2.21 2.47 14.99
C ASP A 194 -3.05 1.99 13.80
N TRP A 195 -3.99 1.07 14.05
CA TRP A 195 -4.95 0.63 13.03
C TRP A 195 -5.82 1.77 12.50
N ILE A 196 -6.23 2.70 13.36
CA ILE A 196 -6.96 3.90 12.92
C ILE A 196 -6.10 4.76 12.00
N LYS A 197 -4.80 4.95 12.32
CA LYS A 197 -3.87 5.70 11.46
C LYS A 197 -3.75 5.04 10.09
N VAL A 198 -3.52 3.71 10.06
CA VAL A 198 -3.43 2.93 8.81
C VAL A 198 -4.70 3.07 7.97
N GLY A 199 -5.87 2.93 8.58
CA GLY A 199 -7.15 3.09 7.88
C GLY A 199 -7.42 4.50 7.37
N PHE A 200 -6.97 5.52 8.09
CA PHE A 200 -7.08 6.90 7.62
C PHE A 200 -6.20 7.15 6.39
N GLN A 201 -4.93 6.72 6.45
CA GLN A 201 -3.95 6.87 5.37
C GLN A 201 -4.38 6.13 4.10
N HIS A 202 -4.99 4.95 4.26
CA HIS A 202 -5.60 4.18 3.17
C HIS A 202 -6.62 4.98 2.35
N ILE A 203 -7.24 6.02 2.92
CA ILE A 203 -8.15 6.91 2.18
C ILE A 203 -7.44 8.19 1.79
N LEU A 204 -6.77 8.85 2.73
CA LEU A 204 -6.12 10.15 2.51
C LEU A 204 -4.71 10.14 3.11
N PRO A 205 -3.63 10.27 2.31
CA PRO A 205 -3.64 10.61 0.89
C PRO A 205 -3.63 9.41 -0.08
N ASP A 206 -3.41 8.18 0.40
CA ASP A 206 -2.94 7.07 -0.44
C ASP A 206 -4.06 6.42 -1.28
N GLY A 207 -5.33 6.64 -0.92
CA GLY A 207 -6.48 5.95 -1.50
C GLY A 207 -7.12 6.65 -2.68
N LEU A 208 -6.41 6.85 -3.80
CA LEU A 208 -6.95 7.60 -4.95
C LEU A 208 -8.32 7.06 -5.44
N ASP A 209 -8.46 5.73 -5.53
CA ASP A 209 -9.72 5.09 -5.90
C ASP A 209 -10.87 5.46 -4.97
N HIS A 210 -10.60 5.46 -3.66
CA HIS A 210 -11.57 5.87 -2.64
C HIS A 210 -11.87 7.37 -2.72
N ILE A 211 -10.85 8.20 -2.96
CA ILE A 211 -11.01 9.64 -3.12
C ILE A 211 -11.94 9.95 -4.30
N LEU A 212 -11.64 9.40 -5.48
CA LEU A 212 -12.44 9.59 -6.69
C LEU A 212 -13.87 9.08 -6.50
N PHE A 213 -14.03 7.91 -5.89
CA PHE A 213 -15.32 7.32 -5.62
C PHE A 213 -16.16 8.18 -4.67
N VAL A 214 -15.62 8.58 -3.52
CA VAL A 214 -16.32 9.40 -2.51
C VAL A 214 -16.63 10.80 -3.05
N LEU A 215 -15.72 11.42 -3.80
CA LEU A 215 -16.01 12.68 -4.52
C LEU A 215 -17.12 12.48 -5.54
N GLY A 216 -17.12 11.36 -6.27
CA GLY A 216 -18.21 10.96 -7.14
C GLY A 216 -19.57 10.91 -6.42
N LEU A 217 -19.63 10.31 -5.22
CA LEU A 217 -20.85 10.30 -4.40
C LEU A 217 -21.29 11.71 -3.99
N PHE A 218 -20.34 12.56 -3.57
CA PHE A 218 -20.57 13.94 -3.18
C PHE A 218 -21.18 14.78 -4.31
N LEU A 219 -20.70 14.62 -5.54
CA LEU A 219 -21.15 15.38 -6.70
C LEU A 219 -22.63 15.13 -7.03
N LEU A 220 -23.16 13.92 -6.76
CA LEU A 220 -24.56 13.60 -7.01
C LEU A 220 -25.50 14.29 -6.02
N VAL A 221 -25.20 14.13 -4.73
CA VAL A 221 -26.00 14.68 -3.61
C VAL A 221 -25.06 15.19 -2.52
N PRO A 222 -24.73 16.50 -2.51
CA PRO A 222 -23.90 17.11 -1.48
C PRO A 222 -24.74 17.35 -0.20
N LYS A 223 -25.16 16.28 0.46
CA LYS A 223 -25.87 16.31 1.74
C LYS A 223 -25.26 15.29 2.69
N TRP A 224 -24.95 15.72 3.91
CA TRP A 224 -24.31 14.88 4.92
C TRP A 224 -25.02 13.55 5.16
N LYS A 225 -26.33 13.57 5.45
CA LYS A 225 -27.06 12.34 5.83
C LYS A 225 -27.03 11.24 4.74
N PRO A 226 -27.34 11.53 3.45
CA PRO A 226 -27.19 10.54 2.38
C PRO A 226 -25.75 10.09 2.12
N LEU A 227 -24.76 10.99 2.29
CA LEU A 227 -23.36 10.66 2.06
C LEU A 227 -22.83 9.73 3.15
N LEU A 228 -23.06 10.06 4.43
CA LEU A 228 -22.68 9.22 5.57
C LEU A 228 -23.33 7.84 5.51
N GLY A 229 -24.57 7.74 5.01
CA GLY A 229 -25.20 6.44 4.79
C GLY A 229 -24.50 5.61 3.72
N GLN A 230 -24.08 6.24 2.62
CA GLN A 230 -23.36 5.57 1.53
C GLN A 230 -21.93 5.19 1.93
N THR A 231 -21.18 6.08 2.60
CA THR A 231 -19.83 5.77 3.09
C THR A 231 -19.87 4.64 4.09
N LEU A 232 -20.80 4.67 5.06
CA LEU A 232 -20.94 3.59 6.03
C LEU A 232 -21.30 2.24 5.36
N ALA A 233 -22.21 2.23 4.38
CA ALA A 233 -22.55 1.00 3.65
C ALA A 233 -21.36 0.45 2.85
N PHE A 234 -20.56 1.34 2.26
CA PHE A 234 -19.30 0.99 1.62
C PHE A 234 -18.33 0.38 2.64
N THR A 235 -18.07 1.05 3.76
CA THR A 235 -17.13 0.63 4.81
C THR A 235 -17.51 -0.72 5.42
N VAL A 236 -18.80 -0.95 5.68
CA VAL A 236 -19.29 -2.23 6.19
C VAL A 236 -19.05 -3.35 5.19
N ALA A 237 -19.39 -3.13 3.91
CA ALA A 237 -19.19 -4.15 2.88
C ALA A 237 -17.70 -4.42 2.63
N HIS A 238 -16.89 -3.37 2.61
CA HIS A 238 -15.43 -3.40 2.54
C HIS A 238 -14.81 -4.21 3.68
N SER A 239 -15.30 -4.00 4.92
CA SER A 239 -14.87 -4.77 6.10
C SER A 239 -15.12 -6.27 5.92
N ILE A 240 -16.26 -6.64 5.33
CA ILE A 240 -16.65 -8.05 5.13
C ILE A 240 -15.75 -8.70 4.09
N SER A 241 -15.51 -8.04 2.95
CA SER A 241 -14.60 -8.55 1.90
C SER A 241 -13.16 -8.67 2.40
N LEU A 242 -12.67 -7.67 3.15
CA LEU A 242 -11.32 -7.68 3.72
C LEU A 242 -11.17 -8.84 4.70
N ALA A 243 -12.15 -9.04 5.59
CA ALA A 243 -12.16 -10.18 6.49
C ALA A 243 -12.16 -11.52 5.74
N ALA A 244 -13.01 -11.66 4.71
CA ALA A 244 -13.12 -12.88 3.93
C ALA A 244 -11.81 -13.21 3.18
N ALA A 245 -11.17 -12.20 2.57
CA ALA A 245 -9.89 -12.38 1.90
C ALA A 245 -8.75 -12.69 2.89
N THR A 246 -8.72 -12.00 4.04
CA THR A 246 -7.70 -12.21 5.08
C THR A 246 -7.76 -13.61 5.68
N LEU A 247 -8.98 -14.13 5.89
CA LEU A 247 -9.23 -15.50 6.38
C LEU A 247 -9.03 -16.57 5.29
N GLY A 248 -8.68 -16.17 4.06
CA GLY A 248 -8.49 -17.08 2.93
C GLY A 248 -9.79 -17.69 2.38
N TRP A 249 -10.96 -17.15 2.73
CA TRP A 249 -12.25 -17.61 2.19
C TRP A 249 -12.45 -17.18 0.73
N VAL A 250 -11.79 -16.09 0.33
CA VAL A 250 -11.79 -15.59 -1.04
C VAL A 250 -10.34 -15.36 -1.45
N ASN A 251 -9.93 -15.97 -2.56
CA ASN A 251 -8.63 -15.72 -3.18
C ASN A 251 -8.90 -15.45 -4.67
N LEU A 252 -8.72 -14.20 -5.09
CA LEU A 252 -8.91 -13.77 -6.46
C LEU A 252 -7.62 -13.11 -6.96
N PRO A 253 -7.27 -13.29 -8.24
CA PRO A 253 -6.17 -12.53 -8.84
C PRO A 253 -6.49 -11.02 -8.77
N ALA A 254 -5.46 -10.20 -8.58
CA ALA A 254 -5.59 -8.76 -8.35
C ALA A 254 -6.23 -8.03 -9.55
N GLN A 255 -5.75 -8.32 -10.77
CA GLN A 255 -6.14 -7.60 -11.97
C GLN A 255 -7.67 -7.53 -12.22
N PRO A 256 -8.45 -8.63 -12.17
CA PRO A 256 -9.92 -8.53 -12.30
C PRO A 256 -10.58 -7.67 -11.22
N VAL A 257 -10.06 -7.69 -9.99
CA VAL A 257 -10.60 -6.86 -8.89
C VAL A 257 -10.32 -5.39 -9.17
N GLU A 258 -9.11 -5.05 -9.56
CA GLU A 258 -8.69 -3.68 -9.89
C GLU A 258 -9.50 -3.09 -11.07
N ILE A 259 -9.75 -3.88 -12.11
CA ILE A 259 -10.63 -3.48 -13.24
C ILE A 259 -12.04 -3.16 -12.74
N LEU A 260 -12.59 -3.99 -11.85
CA LEU A 260 -13.93 -3.77 -11.29
C LEU A 260 -13.98 -2.52 -10.39
N ILE A 261 -12.89 -2.22 -9.67
CA ILE A 261 -12.75 -0.98 -8.89
C ILE A 261 -12.79 0.23 -9.83
N ALA A 262 -11.98 0.25 -10.89
CA ALA A 262 -11.97 1.35 -11.85
C ALA A 262 -13.33 1.50 -12.56
N ALA A 263 -13.96 0.38 -12.93
CA ALA A 263 -15.31 0.37 -13.50
C ALA A 263 -16.35 0.96 -12.54
N SER A 264 -16.22 0.73 -11.23
CA SER A 264 -17.12 1.34 -10.23
C SER A 264 -17.00 2.87 -10.18
N ILE A 265 -15.78 3.41 -10.34
CA ILE A 265 -15.52 4.87 -10.36
C ILE A 265 -16.11 5.47 -11.63
N ALA A 266 -15.83 4.86 -12.79
CA ALA A 266 -16.40 5.25 -14.07
C ALA A 266 -17.93 5.26 -14.01
N TRP A 267 -18.52 4.21 -13.44
CA TRP A 267 -19.97 4.08 -13.26
C TRP A 267 -20.54 5.24 -12.45
N VAL A 268 -19.95 5.58 -11.30
CA VAL A 268 -20.42 6.70 -10.47
C VAL A 268 -20.35 8.02 -11.22
N GLY A 269 -19.27 8.30 -11.94
CA GLY A 269 -19.14 9.51 -12.77
C GLY A 269 -20.21 9.60 -13.85
N ILE A 270 -20.46 8.51 -14.57
CA ILE A 270 -21.48 8.44 -15.65
C ILE A 270 -22.89 8.55 -15.07
N GLU A 271 -23.19 7.82 -14.00
CA GLU A 271 -24.52 7.82 -13.37
C GLU A 271 -24.92 9.25 -12.93
N ASN A 272 -23.97 10.02 -12.41
CA ASN A 272 -24.21 11.40 -11.99
C ASN A 272 -24.66 12.34 -13.12
N LEU A 273 -24.31 12.01 -14.37
CA LEU A 273 -24.70 12.75 -15.56
C LEU A 273 -26.09 12.33 -16.06
N CYS A 274 -26.43 11.05 -15.90
CA CYS A 274 -27.69 10.48 -16.36
C CYS A 274 -28.83 10.68 -15.34
N VAL A 275 -28.52 10.77 -14.05
CA VAL A 275 -29.51 10.71 -12.97
C VAL A 275 -29.55 12.02 -12.18
N LYS A 276 -30.78 12.45 -11.84
CA LYS A 276 -31.03 13.68 -11.06
C LYS A 276 -31.18 13.44 -9.56
N GLU A 277 -31.63 12.27 -9.14
CA GLU A 277 -31.96 11.93 -7.74
C GLU A 277 -31.47 10.54 -7.35
N LEU A 278 -31.26 10.29 -6.05
CA LEU A 278 -30.81 8.98 -5.57
C LEU A 278 -31.89 7.92 -5.79
N GLY A 279 -31.55 6.88 -6.54
CA GLY A 279 -32.40 5.69 -6.69
C GLY A 279 -32.45 4.85 -5.41
N LYS A 280 -33.55 4.10 -5.22
CA LYS A 280 -33.74 3.22 -4.06
C LYS A 280 -32.66 2.13 -3.91
N GLY A 281 -32.05 1.71 -5.02
CA GLY A 281 -30.98 0.70 -5.05
C GLY A 281 -29.56 1.25 -4.84
N ARG A 282 -29.39 2.56 -4.71
CA ARG A 282 -28.06 3.19 -4.68
C ARG A 282 -27.21 2.71 -3.50
N LEU A 283 -27.83 2.54 -2.32
CA LEU A 283 -27.11 2.09 -1.13
C LEU A 283 -26.57 0.67 -1.29
N LEU A 284 -27.35 -0.22 -1.91
CA LEU A 284 -26.91 -1.58 -2.22
C LEU A 284 -25.77 -1.55 -3.23
N LEU A 285 -25.88 -0.74 -4.29
CA LEU A 285 -24.84 -0.61 -5.31
C LEU A 285 -23.51 -0.10 -4.70
N VAL A 286 -23.57 0.93 -3.86
CA VAL A 286 -22.38 1.46 -3.16
C VAL A 286 -21.79 0.41 -2.22
N GLY A 287 -22.61 -0.38 -1.53
CA GLY A 287 -22.14 -1.52 -0.74
C GLY A 287 -21.44 -2.58 -1.61
N LEU A 288 -21.99 -2.93 -2.78
CA LEU A 288 -21.34 -3.86 -3.71
C LEU A 288 -19.98 -3.33 -4.19
N PHE A 289 -19.86 -2.03 -4.45
CA PHE A 289 -18.57 -1.42 -4.76
C PHE A 289 -17.62 -1.47 -3.58
N GLY A 290 -18.07 -1.16 -2.36
CA GLY A 290 -17.26 -1.32 -1.15
C GLY A 290 -16.73 -2.73 -0.94
N PHE A 291 -17.56 -3.74 -1.21
CA PHE A 291 -17.13 -5.14 -1.18
C PHE A 291 -16.02 -5.43 -2.19
N ILE A 292 -16.12 -4.91 -3.42
CA ILE A 292 -15.08 -5.11 -4.44
C ILE A 292 -13.78 -4.40 -4.02
N HIS A 293 -13.87 -3.18 -3.50
CA HIS A 293 -12.70 -2.41 -3.05
C HIS A 293 -11.97 -3.10 -1.90
N GLY A 294 -12.70 -3.73 -0.97
CA GLY A 294 -12.05 -4.44 0.14
C GLY A 294 -11.36 -5.75 -0.24
N LEU A 295 -11.60 -6.27 -1.46
CA LEU A 295 -10.87 -7.44 -1.96
C LEU A 295 -9.47 -7.10 -2.46
N SER A 296 -9.26 -5.93 -3.09
CA SER A 296 -7.93 -5.54 -3.57
C SER A 296 -6.99 -5.18 -2.42
N PHE A 297 -7.53 -4.63 -1.33
CA PHE A 297 -6.70 -4.15 -0.23
C PHE A 297 -6.21 -5.27 0.71
N ALA A 298 -6.79 -6.47 0.62
CA ALA A 298 -6.39 -7.61 1.44
C ALA A 298 -4.99 -8.13 1.12
N SER A 299 -4.53 -8.00 -0.14
CA SER A 299 -3.16 -8.31 -0.52
C SER A 299 -2.18 -7.27 0.02
N ALA A 300 -2.52 -5.98 -0.03
CA ALA A 300 -1.68 -4.89 0.49
C ALA A 300 -1.52 -4.91 2.02
N LEU A 301 -2.50 -5.48 2.75
CA LEU A 301 -2.43 -5.68 4.19
C LEU A 301 -2.01 -7.10 4.59
N ALA A 302 -1.64 -7.94 3.61
CA ALA A 302 -1.34 -9.36 3.83
C ALA A 302 -0.26 -9.58 4.88
N GLY A 303 0.74 -8.69 4.91
CA GLY A 303 1.87 -8.72 5.84
C GLY A 303 1.61 -8.03 7.19
N ILE A 304 0.46 -7.38 7.41
CA ILE A 304 0.19 -6.60 8.64
C ILE A 304 -1.05 -7.12 9.38
N LEU A 305 -2.02 -7.72 8.67
CA LEU A 305 -3.19 -8.30 9.30
C LEU A 305 -2.83 -9.58 10.08
N PRO A 306 -3.42 -9.79 11.27
CA PRO A 306 -3.15 -10.95 12.11
C PRO A 306 -3.83 -12.21 11.55
N LYS A 307 -3.30 -12.76 10.46
CA LYS A 307 -3.85 -13.94 9.75
C LYS A 307 -3.81 -15.19 10.62
N ASP A 308 -2.72 -15.40 11.35
CA ASP A 308 -2.51 -16.55 12.23
C ASP A 308 -3.06 -16.35 13.66
N GLN A 309 -3.68 -15.18 13.92
CA GLN A 309 -4.19 -14.76 15.23
C GLN A 309 -5.65 -14.26 15.08
N PRO A 310 -6.60 -15.16 14.76
CA PRO A 310 -7.98 -14.80 14.43
C PRO A 310 -8.72 -14.05 15.55
N GLU A 311 -8.27 -14.18 16.79
CA GLU A 311 -8.78 -13.42 17.94
C GLU A 311 -8.43 -11.91 17.90
N LYS A 312 -7.35 -11.53 17.20
CA LYS A 312 -6.92 -10.12 17.04
C LYS A 312 -7.53 -9.45 15.81
N LEU A 313 -7.95 -10.25 14.82
CA LEU A 313 -8.51 -9.76 13.56
C LEU A 313 -9.71 -8.82 13.72
N PRO A 314 -10.71 -9.09 14.59
CA PRO A 314 -11.83 -8.17 14.77
C PRO A 314 -11.41 -6.78 15.27
N GLY A 315 -10.42 -6.71 16.16
CA GLY A 315 -9.90 -5.44 16.69
C GLY A 315 -9.14 -4.65 15.63
N ALA A 316 -8.31 -5.35 14.84
CA ALA A 316 -7.59 -4.77 13.71
C ALA A 316 -8.55 -4.19 12.66
N LEU A 317 -9.53 -4.99 12.22
CA LEU A 317 -10.54 -4.57 11.25
C LEU A 317 -11.39 -3.42 11.78
N LEU A 318 -11.77 -3.43 13.06
CA LEU A 318 -12.54 -2.34 13.66
C LEU A 318 -11.73 -1.04 13.67
N GLY A 319 -10.49 -1.06 14.16
CA GLY A 319 -9.61 0.12 14.19
C GLY A 319 -9.35 0.65 12.78
N PHE A 320 -9.03 -0.23 11.85
CA PHE A 320 -8.81 0.11 10.45
C PHE A 320 -10.04 0.79 9.83
N ASN A 321 -11.24 0.19 9.96
CA ASN A 321 -12.44 0.76 9.35
C ASN A 321 -12.94 2.04 10.04
N ILE A 322 -12.63 2.24 11.32
CA ILE A 322 -12.79 3.56 11.96
C ILE A 322 -11.90 4.60 11.28
N GLY A 323 -10.63 4.25 11.02
CA GLY A 323 -9.71 5.08 10.24
C GLY A 323 -10.26 5.42 8.85
N VAL A 324 -10.76 4.42 8.13
CA VAL A 324 -11.37 4.57 6.80
C VAL A 324 -12.53 5.57 6.83
N GLU A 325 -13.49 5.37 7.74
CA GLU A 325 -14.65 6.27 7.83
C GLU A 325 -14.22 7.70 8.21
N LEU A 326 -13.22 7.86 9.09
CA LEU A 326 -12.65 9.17 9.42
C LEU A 326 -12.01 9.84 8.20
N GLY A 327 -11.27 9.09 7.39
CA GLY A 327 -10.68 9.58 6.13
C GLY A 327 -11.74 10.02 5.13
N GLN A 328 -12.80 9.23 4.94
CA GLN A 328 -13.92 9.57 4.06
C GLN A 328 -14.66 10.82 4.55
N VAL A 329 -14.94 10.92 5.86
CA VAL A 329 -15.58 12.09 6.47
C VAL A 329 -14.71 13.33 6.33
N ALA A 330 -13.38 13.21 6.51
CA ALA A 330 -12.45 14.31 6.31
C ALA A 330 -12.47 14.79 4.85
N LEU A 331 -12.41 13.88 3.88
CA LEU A 331 -12.52 14.21 2.46
C LEU A 331 -13.85 14.90 2.13
N LEU A 332 -14.97 14.39 2.64
CA LEU A 332 -16.27 15.03 2.48
C LEU A 332 -16.29 16.43 3.11
N ALA A 333 -15.73 16.61 4.30
CA ALA A 333 -15.66 17.91 4.96
C ALA A 333 -14.89 18.93 4.13
N ILE A 334 -13.76 18.50 3.54
CA ILE A 334 -12.97 19.31 2.62
C ILE A 334 -13.78 19.66 1.36
N ALA A 335 -14.46 18.69 0.74
CA ALA A 335 -15.32 18.93 -0.43
C ALA A 335 -16.47 19.91 -0.11
N PHE A 336 -17.12 19.76 1.05
CA PHE A 336 -18.13 20.70 1.52
C PHE A 336 -17.53 22.10 1.72
N ALA A 337 -16.38 22.24 2.37
CA ALA A 337 -15.74 23.53 2.57
C ALA A 337 -15.43 24.23 1.23
N CYS A 338 -15.01 23.46 0.23
CA CYS A 338 -14.64 24.00 -1.08
C CYS A 338 -15.82 24.31 -2.00
N PHE A 339 -16.95 23.60 -1.88
CA PHE A 339 -18.04 23.70 -2.86
C PHE A 339 -19.41 24.09 -2.28
N ALA A 340 -19.65 23.99 -0.96
CA ALA A 340 -20.98 24.21 -0.38
C ALA A 340 -21.50 25.64 -0.52
N TRP A 341 -20.60 26.62 -0.65
CA TRP A 341 -20.93 28.04 -0.80
C TRP A 341 -21.33 28.44 -2.23
N LEU A 342 -21.30 27.51 -3.21
CA LEU A 342 -21.55 27.83 -4.62
C LEU A 342 -23.04 27.96 -4.99
N GLY A 343 -23.96 27.49 -4.13
CA GLY A 343 -25.40 27.56 -4.38
C GLY A 343 -25.78 26.96 -5.74
N ASP A 344 -26.55 27.69 -6.55
CA ASP A 344 -26.99 27.24 -7.87
C ASP A 344 -25.84 26.93 -8.84
N ARG A 345 -24.64 27.51 -8.62
CA ARG A 345 -23.46 27.23 -9.45
C ARG A 345 -22.89 25.83 -9.22
N PHE A 346 -23.29 25.14 -8.16
CA PHE A 346 -22.89 23.75 -7.90
C PHE A 346 -23.28 22.80 -9.05
N VAL A 347 -24.30 23.13 -9.87
CA VAL A 347 -24.65 22.32 -11.04
C VAL A 347 -23.49 22.15 -12.02
N TRP A 348 -22.61 23.16 -12.14
CA TRP A 348 -21.44 23.10 -13.00
C TRP A 348 -20.33 22.27 -12.37
N VAL A 349 -20.13 22.36 -11.05
CA VAL A 349 -19.23 21.49 -10.28
C VAL A 349 -19.66 20.04 -10.45
N LYS A 350 -20.94 19.73 -10.22
CA LYS A 350 -21.51 18.41 -10.42
C LYS A 350 -21.20 17.89 -11.82
N ARG A 351 -21.52 18.66 -12.87
CA ARG A 351 -21.34 18.22 -14.26
C ARG A 351 -19.88 18.00 -14.63
N ILE A 352 -19.03 19.00 -14.42
CA ILE A 352 -17.60 18.93 -14.78
C ILE A 352 -16.91 17.88 -13.93
N GLY A 353 -17.12 17.90 -12.61
CA GLY A 353 -16.53 16.91 -11.70
C GLY A 353 -16.96 15.49 -12.05
N SER A 354 -18.23 15.27 -12.44
CA SER A 354 -18.70 13.92 -12.78
C SER A 354 -18.12 13.43 -14.12
N VAL A 355 -17.92 14.34 -15.09
CA VAL A 355 -17.18 14.01 -16.31
C VAL A 355 -15.73 13.65 -15.96
N LEU A 356 -15.06 14.42 -15.11
CA LEU A 356 -13.67 14.15 -14.73
C LEU A 356 -13.53 12.82 -13.97
N VAL A 357 -14.39 12.56 -12.99
CA VAL A 357 -14.41 11.27 -12.27
C VAL A 357 -14.72 10.11 -13.22
N GLY A 358 -15.68 10.30 -14.13
CA GLY A 358 -16.04 9.28 -15.13
C GLY A 358 -14.88 8.97 -16.09
N LEU A 359 -14.19 10.01 -16.59
CA LEU A 359 -13.02 9.86 -17.44
C LEU A 359 -11.85 9.22 -16.68
N ALA A 360 -11.55 9.68 -15.46
CA ALA A 360 -10.51 9.08 -14.63
C ALA A 360 -10.77 7.58 -14.41
N GLY A 361 -12.00 7.21 -14.04
CA GLY A 361 -12.36 5.80 -13.88
C GLY A 361 -12.28 4.99 -15.18
N LEU A 362 -12.61 5.59 -16.34
CA LEU A 362 -12.47 4.91 -17.64
C LEU A 362 -11.00 4.74 -18.02
N THR A 363 -10.14 5.72 -17.74
CA THR A 363 -8.72 5.59 -18.01
C THR A 363 -8.09 4.52 -17.13
N LEU A 364 -8.32 4.57 -15.80
CA LEU A 364 -7.88 3.55 -14.86
C LEU A 364 -8.36 2.14 -15.27
N LEU A 365 -9.58 2.05 -15.82
CA LEU A 365 -10.11 0.78 -16.30
C LEU A 365 -9.30 0.25 -17.48
N ILE A 366 -8.99 1.11 -18.45
CA ILE A 366 -8.19 0.73 -19.62
C ILE A 366 -6.77 0.36 -19.19
N GLU A 367 -6.15 1.13 -18.30
CA GLU A 367 -4.81 0.87 -17.74
C GLU A 367 -4.75 -0.52 -17.11
N ARG A 368 -5.63 -0.77 -16.13
CA ARG A 368 -5.69 -2.07 -15.42
C ARG A 368 -6.05 -3.25 -16.33
N ALA A 369 -6.85 -3.01 -17.37
CA ALA A 369 -7.26 -4.06 -18.32
C ALA A 369 -6.19 -4.38 -19.38
N SER A 370 -5.37 -3.41 -19.74
CA SER A 370 -4.36 -3.56 -20.81
C SER A 370 -2.94 -3.76 -20.27
N GLY A 371 -2.69 -3.38 -19.02
CA GLY A 371 -1.34 -3.30 -18.45
C GLY A 371 -0.48 -2.19 -19.09
N ILE A 372 -1.11 -1.21 -19.74
CA ILE A 372 -0.45 -0.08 -20.40
C ILE A 372 -0.88 1.20 -19.70
N ASP A 373 0.08 1.98 -19.21
CA ASP A 373 -0.22 3.24 -18.53
C ASP A 373 -0.43 4.36 -19.55
N PHE A 374 -1.67 4.87 -19.62
CA PHE A 374 -2.05 5.92 -20.57
C PHE A 374 -1.90 7.30 -19.95
N ILE A 375 -1.83 7.37 -18.63
CA ILE A 375 -1.61 8.57 -17.87
C ILE A 375 -0.31 8.36 -17.10
N PRO A 376 0.77 9.07 -17.44
CA PRO A 376 2.06 8.99 -16.74
C PRO A 376 2.01 9.67 -15.35
N PHE A 377 0.86 9.58 -14.69
CA PHE A 377 0.50 10.25 -13.45
C PHE A 377 -0.48 9.42 -12.59
N PHE A 378 -0.80 8.17 -12.94
CA PHE A 378 -1.73 7.31 -12.17
C PHE A 378 -1.16 5.93 -11.90
#